data_AF-A0A3L7SU15-F1
#
_entry.id   AF-A0A3L7SU15-F1
#
_cell.length_a   1.000
_cell.length_b   1.000
_cell.length_c   1.000
_cell.angle_alpha   90.00
_cell.angle_beta   90.00
_cell.angle_gamma   90.00
#
_symmetry.space_group_name_H-M   'P 1'
#
loop_
_entity.id
_entity.type
_entity.pdbx_description
1 polymer ?
#
loop_
_entity_poly.entity_id
_entity_poly.type
_entity_poly.pdbx_seq_one_letter_code
_entity_poly.pdbx_strand_id
1 'polypeptide(L)'
;MTSSLSNSNQQNLWAEPDCNICARLADGTVVKNLTPMSLFPLSEDNKNIVVLDANQQEVFYIDDLQQLEPVLANDIQVALLRNRFILKLLKIHKVTNLRTPAEWKVLTDRGESSLIFSSEEAIRRLPEDGAL
;
A
#
# COMPACT_ATOMS: atom_id res chain seq x y z
N MET A 1 19.32 -8.93 -3.10
CA MET A 1 19.23 -10.35 -2.72
C MET A 1 17.85 -10.54 -2.12
N THR A 2 16.85 -10.80 -2.95
CA THR A 2 15.47 -11.06 -2.54
C THR A 2 15.39 -12.52 -2.11
N SER A 3 15.46 -12.76 -0.80
CA SER A 3 15.23 -14.08 -0.24
C SER A 3 13.76 -14.41 -0.40
N SER A 4 13.41 -15.15 -1.45
CA SER A 4 12.13 -15.85 -1.57
C SER A 4 11.90 -16.66 -0.30
N LEU A 5 10.93 -16.25 0.53
CA LEU A 5 10.64 -16.95 1.76
C LEU A 5 10.10 -18.35 1.42
N SER A 6 10.81 -19.38 1.86
CA SER A 6 10.24 -20.71 1.96
C SER A 6 9.08 -20.67 2.96
N ASN A 7 8.02 -21.46 2.71
CA ASN A 7 6.82 -21.63 3.55
C ASN A 7 7.09 -21.79 5.07
N SER A 8 8.31 -22.12 5.49
CA SER A 8 8.71 -22.23 6.89
C SER A 8 8.68 -20.90 7.66
N ASN A 9 8.90 -19.76 7.00
CA ASN A 9 8.97 -18.47 7.71
C ASN A 9 7.58 -17.91 8.06
N GLN A 10 6.51 -18.33 7.38
CA GLN A 10 5.15 -17.88 7.69
C GLN A 10 4.68 -18.31 9.09
N GLN A 11 5.19 -19.42 9.63
CA GLN A 11 4.86 -19.91 10.98
C GLN A 11 5.38 -19.01 12.11
N ASN A 12 6.18 -18.00 11.78
CA ASN A 12 6.76 -17.07 12.74
C ASN A 12 6.14 -15.68 12.69
N LEU A 13 5.07 -15.46 11.92
CA LEU A 13 4.31 -14.21 11.86
C LEU A 13 2.87 -14.49 12.33
N TRP A 14 2.34 -13.69 13.25
CA TRP A 14 0.97 -13.82 13.72
C TRP A 14 0.36 -12.46 14.09
N ALA A 15 -0.96 -12.43 14.22
CA ALA A 15 -1.69 -11.28 14.74
C ALA A 15 -2.13 -11.55 16.18
N GLU A 16 -1.93 -10.57 17.04
CA GLU A 16 -2.56 -10.44 18.36
C GLU A 16 -3.83 -9.56 18.24
N PRO A 17 -4.68 -9.46 19.28
CA PRO A 17 -5.84 -8.57 19.28
C PRO A 17 -5.51 -7.13 18.85
N ASP A 18 -6.54 -6.41 18.39
CA ASP A 18 -6.45 -5.05 17.84
C ASP A 18 -5.62 -4.91 16.54
N CYS A 19 -5.37 -6.03 15.86
CA CYS A 19 -4.52 -6.17 14.68
C CYS A 19 -3.05 -5.84 14.96
N ASN A 20 -2.56 -6.19 16.15
CA ASN A 20 -1.14 -6.06 16.47
C ASN A 20 -0.34 -7.18 15.79
N ILE A 21 0.55 -6.84 14.86
CA ILE A 21 1.34 -7.83 14.12
C ILE A 21 2.62 -8.13 14.89
N CYS A 22 2.88 -9.42 15.11
CA CYS A 22 4.00 -9.93 15.87
C CYS A 22 4.79 -10.94 15.05
N ALA A 23 6.10 -11.01 15.27
CA ALA A 23 6.92 -12.04 14.68
C ALA A 23 7.97 -12.61 15.64
N ARG A 24 8.41 -13.84 15.37
CA ARG A 24 9.49 -14.53 16.07
C ARG A 24 10.70 -14.66 15.14
N LEU A 25 11.82 -14.09 15.57
CA LEU A 25 13.08 -14.15 14.83
C LEU A 25 13.77 -15.51 15.03
N ALA A 26 14.81 -15.76 14.23
CA ALA A 26 15.55 -17.03 14.25
C ALA A 26 16.24 -17.32 15.59
N ASP A 27 16.61 -16.28 16.34
CA ASP A 27 17.19 -16.39 17.69
C ASP A 27 16.13 -16.62 18.79
N GLY A 28 14.85 -16.69 18.42
CA GLY A 28 13.72 -16.84 19.34
C GLY A 28 13.16 -15.52 19.87
N THR A 29 13.77 -14.38 19.55
CA THR A 29 13.29 -13.05 19.95
C THR A 29 11.91 -12.78 19.36
N VAL A 30 10.98 -12.31 20.18
CA VAL A 30 9.65 -11.88 19.73
C VAL A 30 9.64 -10.37 19.55
N VAL A 31 9.34 -9.92 18.33
CA VAL A 31 9.14 -8.52 17.98
C VAL A 31 7.64 -8.26 17.84
N LYS A 32 7.16 -7.20 18.46
CA LYS A 32 5.73 -6.80 18.49
C LYS A 32 5.54 -5.44 17.84
N ASN A 33 4.27 -5.07 17.59
CA ASN A 33 3.89 -3.79 17.00
C ASN A 33 4.54 -3.58 15.63
N LEU A 34 4.64 -4.66 14.86
CA LEU A 34 5.15 -4.59 13.50
C LEU A 34 4.17 -3.85 12.61
N THR A 35 4.70 -3.10 11.66
CA THR A 35 3.92 -2.26 10.76
C THR A 35 3.96 -2.82 9.34
N PRO A 36 2.84 -3.36 8.83
CA PRO A 36 2.71 -3.70 7.42
C PRO A 36 2.66 -2.45 6.54
N MET A 37 3.33 -2.50 5.39
CA MET A 37 3.34 -1.46 4.37
C MET A 37 3.35 -2.09 2.98
N SER A 38 2.51 -1.58 2.07
CA SER A 38 2.55 -1.97 0.66
C SER A 38 3.75 -1.32 -0.04
N LEU A 39 4.53 -2.13 -0.75
CA LEU A 39 5.54 -1.65 -1.69
C LEU A 39 4.92 -1.40 -3.07
N PHE A 40 5.72 -0.89 -4.00
CA PHE A 40 5.27 -0.70 -5.37
C PHE A 40 5.03 -2.03 -6.09
N PRO A 41 4.00 -2.10 -6.96
CA PRO A 41 3.05 -1.03 -7.29
C PRO A 41 1.95 -0.87 -6.23
N LEU A 42 1.67 0.37 -5.82
CA LEU A 42 0.66 0.66 -4.78
C LEU A 42 -0.78 0.28 -5.18
N SER A 43 -1.03 -0.06 -6.45
CA SER A 43 -2.32 -0.56 -6.94
C SER A 43 -2.58 -2.03 -6.61
N GLU A 44 -1.55 -2.79 -6.26
CA GLU A 44 -1.71 -4.20 -5.86
C GLU A 44 -1.92 -4.29 -4.36
N ASP A 45 -3.18 -4.23 -3.94
CA ASP A 45 -3.54 -4.04 -2.54
C ASP A 45 -3.09 -5.16 -1.59
N ASN A 46 -2.85 -6.37 -2.13
CA ASN A 46 -2.57 -7.59 -1.36
C ASN A 46 -1.19 -8.19 -1.66
N LYS A 47 -0.33 -7.50 -2.43
CA LYS A 47 0.97 -8.01 -2.85
C LYS A 47 2.10 -7.09 -2.46
N ASN A 48 3.32 -7.64 -2.48
CA ASN A 48 4.55 -6.90 -2.24
C ASN A 48 4.50 -6.13 -0.91
N ILE A 49 4.22 -6.83 0.19
CA ILE A 49 4.05 -6.20 1.50
C ILE A 49 5.32 -6.40 2.31
N VAL A 50 5.86 -5.29 2.83
CA VAL A 50 6.93 -5.32 3.81
C VAL A 50 6.33 -5.17 5.20
N VAL A 51 6.90 -5.87 6.17
CA VAL A 51 6.56 -5.77 7.59
C VAL A 51 7.78 -5.23 8.32
N LEU A 52 7.60 -4.05 8.92
CA LEU A 52 8.67 -3.26 9.51
C LEU A 52 8.62 -3.27 11.04
N ASP A 53 9.78 -3.17 11.68
CA ASP A 53 9.87 -2.88 13.11
C ASP A 53 9.70 -1.38 13.40
N ALA A 54 9.81 -1.00 14.68
CA ALA A 54 9.75 0.40 15.12
C ALA A 54 10.88 1.28 14.57
N ASN A 55 11.99 0.68 14.10
CA ASN A 55 13.13 1.37 13.50
C ASN A 55 13.03 1.43 11.97
N GLN A 56 11.88 1.04 11.39
CA GLN A 56 11.67 0.91 9.93
C GLN A 56 12.60 -0.09 9.25
N GLN A 57 13.08 -1.09 9.99
CA GLN A 57 13.83 -2.20 9.43
C GLN A 57 12.88 -3.32 9.00
N GLU A 58 13.16 -3.91 7.84
CA GLU A 58 12.43 -5.06 7.34
C GLU A 58 12.63 -6.27 8.25
N VAL A 59 11.51 -6.81 8.73
CA VAL A 59 11.46 -8.05 9.50
C VAL A 59 10.93 -9.19 8.64
N PHE A 60 9.90 -8.92 7.83
CA PHE A 60 9.30 -9.87 6.90
C PHE A 60 8.93 -9.22 5.58
N TYR A 61 8.93 -10.03 4.53
CA TYR A 61 8.33 -9.72 3.24
C TYR A 61 7.23 -10.75 2.95
N ILE A 62 6.12 -10.29 2.38
CA ILE A 62 4.98 -11.11 2.00
C ILE A 62 4.67 -10.82 0.53
N ASP A 63 4.84 -11.84 -0.30
CA ASP A 63 4.62 -11.74 -1.75
C ASP A 63 3.13 -11.56 -2.07
N ASP A 64 2.26 -12.39 -1.49
CA ASP A 64 0.80 -12.29 -1.61
C ASP A 64 0.13 -12.72 -0.29
N LEU A 65 -0.81 -11.91 0.22
CA LEU A 65 -1.59 -12.23 1.42
C LEU A 65 -2.36 -13.55 1.30
N GLN A 66 -2.70 -14.00 0.08
CA GLN A 66 -3.38 -15.28 -0.16
C GLN A 66 -2.54 -16.49 0.25
N GLN A 67 -1.24 -16.32 0.47
CA GLN A 67 -0.33 -17.38 0.93
C GLN A 67 -0.38 -17.56 2.46
N LEU A 68 -1.01 -16.64 3.19
CA LEU A 68 -1.12 -16.68 4.65
C LEU A 68 -2.40 -17.38 5.11
N GLU A 69 -2.42 -17.75 6.39
CA GLU A 69 -3.66 -18.20 7.03
C GLU A 69 -4.72 -17.07 6.98
N PRO A 70 -5.99 -17.38 6.68
CA PRO A 70 -7.03 -16.37 6.45
C PRO A 70 -7.20 -15.29 7.53
N VAL A 71 -7.07 -15.64 8.81
CA VAL A 71 -7.21 -14.66 9.91
C VAL A 71 -6.04 -13.68 9.89
N LEU A 72 -4.81 -14.19 9.77
CA LEU A 72 -3.61 -13.33 9.66
C LEU A 72 -3.66 -12.45 8.42
N ALA A 73 -4.08 -12.99 7.28
CA ALA A 73 -4.24 -12.24 6.03
C ALA A 73 -5.21 -11.06 6.22
N ASN A 74 -6.35 -11.30 6.89
CA ASN A 74 -7.34 -10.27 7.18
C ASN A 74 -6.79 -9.19 8.14
N ASP A 75 -6.09 -9.57 9.21
CA ASP A 75 -5.52 -8.60 10.15
C ASP A 75 -4.45 -7.71 9.50
N ILE A 76 -3.59 -8.29 8.66
CA ILE A 76 -2.61 -7.51 7.89
C ILE A 76 -3.33 -6.57 6.90
N GLN A 77 -4.38 -7.04 6.23
CA GLN A 77 -5.16 -6.19 5.32
C GLN A 77 -5.80 -5.00 6.06
N VAL A 78 -6.37 -5.23 7.24
CA VAL A 78 -6.91 -4.15 8.10
C VAL A 78 -5.81 -3.17 8.50
N ALA A 79 -4.64 -3.65 8.90
CA ALA A 79 -3.50 -2.80 9.25
C ALA A 79 -3.02 -1.96 8.06
N LEU A 80 -2.94 -2.54 6.86
CA LEU A 80 -2.60 -1.82 5.62
C LEU A 80 -3.61 -0.72 5.30
N LEU A 81 -4.91 -0.99 5.44
CA LEU A 81 -5.96 0.00 5.20
C LEU A 81 -5.92 1.17 6.17
N ARG A 82 -5.58 0.93 7.44
CA ARG A 82 -5.38 2.01 8.44
C ARG A 82 -4.24 2.95 8.07
N ASN A 83 -3.19 2.41 7.44
CA ASN A 83 -2.01 3.17 7.04
C ASN A 83 -2.11 3.73 5.61
N ARG A 84 -3.14 3.36 4.85
CA ARG A 84 -3.34 3.81 3.47
C ARG A 84 -4.22 5.06 3.40
N PHE A 85 -3.59 6.15 2.97
CA PHE A 85 -4.27 7.36 2.51
C PHE A 85 -4.20 7.49 0.98
N ILE A 86 -4.47 6.41 0.25
CA ILE A 86 -4.61 6.49 -1.20
C ILE A 86 -6.00 7.07 -1.52
N LEU A 87 -6.02 8.16 -2.29
CA LEU A 87 -7.24 8.72 -2.88
C LEU A 87 -7.46 8.10 -4.25
N LYS A 88 -8.60 7.44 -4.46
CA LYS A 88 -8.97 6.93 -5.78
C LYS A 88 -9.73 8.01 -6.54
N LEU A 89 -9.18 8.48 -7.67
CA LEU A 89 -9.90 9.34 -8.61
C LEU A 89 -10.91 8.49 -9.39
N LEU A 90 -12.20 8.77 -9.22
CA LEU A 90 -13.30 8.03 -9.86
C LEU A 90 -13.73 8.67 -11.18
N LYS A 91 -13.74 10.01 -11.25
CA LYS A 91 -14.17 10.75 -12.45
C LYS A 91 -13.58 12.16 -12.49
N ILE A 92 -13.31 12.66 -13.69
CA ILE A 92 -13.05 14.08 -13.94
C ILE A 92 -14.37 14.71 -14.43
N HIS A 93 -14.93 15.64 -13.66
CA HIS A 93 -16.19 16.32 -13.98
C HIS A 93 -15.98 17.53 -14.90
N LYS A 94 -14.93 18.31 -14.63
CA LYS A 94 -14.65 19.53 -15.38
C LYS A 94 -13.15 19.79 -15.40
N VAL A 95 -12.66 20.19 -16.56
CA VAL A 95 -11.31 20.71 -16.77
C VAL A 95 -11.46 22.16 -17.21
N THR A 96 -10.88 23.11 -16.46
CA THR A 96 -10.97 24.54 -16.80
C THR A 96 -10.19 24.89 -18.07
N ASN A 97 -8.98 24.35 -18.22
CA ASN A 97 -8.15 24.40 -19.41
C ASN A 97 -7.11 23.25 -19.36
N LEU A 98 -6.32 23.08 -20.41
CA LEU A 98 -5.21 22.11 -20.47
C LEU A 98 -3.82 22.77 -20.25
N ARG A 99 -3.76 24.01 -19.76
CA ARG A 99 -2.49 24.77 -19.59
C ARG A 99 -2.44 25.40 -18.21
N THR A 100 -1.33 25.28 -17.51
CA THR A 100 -1.27 25.77 -16.13
C THR A 100 -1.31 27.31 -16.05
N PRO A 101 -1.97 27.88 -15.01
CA PRO A 101 -2.67 27.17 -13.94
C PRO A 101 -3.99 26.55 -14.40
N ALA A 102 -4.21 25.29 -14.01
CA ALA A 102 -5.40 24.53 -14.34
C ALA A 102 -6.08 24.01 -13.07
N GLU A 103 -7.40 24.17 -12.99
CA GLU A 103 -8.23 23.57 -11.94
C GLU A 103 -9.09 22.45 -12.56
N TRP A 104 -9.03 21.26 -11.97
CA TRP A 104 -9.87 20.12 -12.34
C TRP A 104 -10.84 19.80 -11.20
N LYS A 105 -12.14 19.75 -11.51
CA LYS A 105 -13.16 19.23 -10.59
C LYS A 105 -13.24 17.71 -10.78
N VAL A 106 -13.05 16.97 -9.70
CA VAL A 106 -12.95 15.50 -9.72
C VAL A 106 -13.87 14.89 -8.67
N LEU A 107 -14.33 13.68 -8.94
CA LEU A 107 -14.93 12.80 -7.95
C LEU A 107 -13.87 11.83 -7.46
N THR A 108 -13.75 11.71 -6.14
CA THR A 108 -12.91 10.72 -5.47
C THR A 108 -13.76 9.70 -4.73
N ASP A 109 -13.13 8.64 -4.23
CA ASP A 109 -13.71 7.73 -3.24
C ASP A 109 -14.10 8.39 -1.92
N ARG A 110 -13.74 9.67 -1.72
CA ARG A 110 -14.11 10.49 -0.56
C ARG A 110 -15.01 11.69 -0.91
N GLY A 111 -15.59 11.71 -2.11
CA GLY A 111 -16.49 12.77 -2.58
C GLY A 111 -15.85 13.73 -3.59
N GLU A 112 -16.56 14.82 -3.87
CA GLU A 112 -16.12 15.84 -4.83
C GLU A 112 -14.95 16.66 -4.28
N SER A 113 -13.94 16.90 -5.12
CA SER A 113 -12.76 17.68 -4.77
C SER A 113 -12.22 18.46 -5.97
N SER A 114 -11.26 19.35 -5.70
CA SER A 114 -10.61 20.19 -6.73
C SER A 114 -9.10 19.98 -6.69
N LEU A 115 -8.52 19.68 -7.85
CA LEU A 115 -7.08 19.59 -8.03
C LEU A 115 -6.58 20.84 -8.75
N ILE A 116 -5.52 21.45 -8.22
CA ILE A 116 -4.88 22.64 -8.80
C ILE A 116 -3.50 22.24 -9.32
N PHE A 117 -3.26 22.47 -10.60
CA PHE A 117 -2.02 22.16 -11.29
C PHE A 117 -1.26 23.43 -11.62
N SER A 118 -0.04 23.54 -11.09
CA SER A 118 0.78 24.76 -11.18
C SER A 118 1.91 24.70 -12.20
N SER A 119 2.24 23.53 -12.77
CA SER A 119 3.20 23.41 -13.87
C SER A 119 2.73 22.44 -14.97
N GLU A 120 3.19 22.65 -16.19
CA GLU A 120 2.75 21.90 -17.38
C GLU A 120 3.16 20.41 -17.29
N GLU A 121 4.22 20.07 -16.57
CA GLU A 121 4.66 18.68 -16.36
C GLU A 121 3.61 17.85 -15.58
N ALA A 122 2.74 18.49 -14.81
CA ALA A 122 1.69 17.81 -14.05
C ALA A 122 0.54 17.29 -14.94
N ILE A 123 0.43 17.77 -16.19
CA ILE A 123 -0.58 17.36 -17.16
C ILE A 123 0.12 16.92 -18.45
N ARG A 124 0.24 15.61 -18.65
CA ARG A 124 0.83 15.06 -19.88
C ARG A 124 -0.17 14.20 -20.64
N ARG A 125 -0.06 14.21 -21.97
CA ARG A 125 -0.74 13.23 -22.81
C ARG A 125 -0.04 11.88 -22.64
N LEU A 126 -0.83 10.85 -22.41
CA LEU A 126 -0.35 9.48 -22.51
C LEU A 126 -0.37 9.04 -23.97
N PRO A 127 0.54 8.14 -24.39
CA PRO A 127 0.43 7.44 -25.67
C PRO A 127 -0.88 6.63 -25.74
N GLU A 128 -1.29 6.21 -26.94
CA GLU A 128 -2.60 5.55 -27.15
C GLU A 128 -2.79 4.27 -26.30
N ASP A 129 -1.70 3.62 -25.90
CA ASP A 129 -1.67 2.44 -25.04
C ASP A 129 -1.71 2.77 -23.53
N GLY A 130 -1.72 4.07 -23.16
CA GLY A 130 -1.97 4.54 -21.79
C GLY A 130 -0.90 4.17 -20.75
N ALA A 131 0.17 3.49 -21.15
CA ALA A 131 1.24 3.06 -20.27
C ALA A 131 2.34 4.12 -20.14
N LEU A 132 3.09 4.01 -19.03
CA LEU A 132 4.27 4.81 -18.71
C LEU A 132 5.55 4.13 -19.15
#